data_AF-A0A7V2S682-F1
#
_entry.id   AF-A0A7V2S682-F1
#
_cell.length_a   1.000
_cell.length_b   1.000
_cell.length_c   1.000
_cell.angle_alpha   90.00
_cell.angle_beta   90.00
_cell.angle_gamma   90.00
#
_symmetry.space_group_name_H-M   'P 1'
#
loop_
_entity.id
_entity.type
_entity.pdbx_description
1 polymer ?
#
loop_
_entity_poly.entity_id
_entity_poly.type
_entity_poly.pdbx_seq_one_letter_code
_entity_poly.pdbx_strand_id
1 'polypeptide(L)'
;MITQLAVGNRALACDYSEVLPQLLKQIGSKAIIYPSENYYYFSFNRGGSLFSGSIRLSSDRRNTGELDYVCYETNRSWVHRGSEIRVQKHLTSADGVSVKKVSALTYRIKYDGIETLFKLHKLDQKSPADTILLQDEIQLGRTQDESGAAFILIYNSKLNDFYFILDRSVSVPDVLIKLAPNTVISRRTGFVYYKKPENNRYILVAVNNQEVELNTYYDGPFDHLPENDYMEIEFWKYVYKVYPDLKGQHTPGGTMKDSGMIFSIVPYRLYDQVESLNFIETCAKNYPVEIEKISCMIWGET
;
A
#
# COMPACT_ATOMS: atom_id res chain seq x y z
N MET A 1 -10.94 1.06 17.27
CA MET A 1 -11.57 -0.19 17.74
C MET A 1 -13.06 0.10 17.99
N ILE A 2 -13.96 -0.47 17.18
CA ILE A 2 -15.42 -0.23 17.33
C ILE A 2 -15.91 -1.10 18.50
N THR A 3 -15.98 -0.54 19.70
CA THR A 3 -16.22 -1.31 20.94
C THR A 3 -17.67 -1.82 21.08
N GLN A 4 -18.61 -1.24 20.33
CA GLN A 4 -20.05 -1.49 20.45
C GLN A 4 -20.55 -2.76 19.74
N LEU A 5 -19.72 -3.42 18.92
CA LEU A 5 -20.09 -4.62 18.15
C LEU A 5 -19.81 -5.95 18.87
N ALA A 6 -19.36 -5.92 20.12
CA ALA A 6 -18.84 -7.10 20.83
C ALA A 6 -19.87 -8.25 20.97
N VAL A 7 -21.15 -7.93 21.15
CA VAL A 7 -22.24 -8.88 21.36
C VAL A 7 -23.06 -9.02 20.09
N GLY A 8 -23.39 -10.25 19.69
CA GLY A 8 -24.30 -10.51 18.56
C GLY A 8 -23.94 -11.73 17.72
N ASN A 9 -24.71 -11.96 16.67
CA ASN A 9 -24.50 -13.07 15.74
C ASN A 9 -23.24 -12.83 14.90
N ARG A 10 -22.28 -13.77 14.97
CA ARG A 10 -21.05 -13.79 14.16
C ARG A 10 -21.36 -13.74 12.66
N ALA A 11 -22.41 -14.43 12.20
CA ALA A 11 -22.75 -14.52 10.77
C ALA A 11 -23.16 -13.17 10.13
N LEU A 12 -23.58 -12.21 10.94
CA LEU A 12 -24.00 -10.87 10.49
C LEU A 12 -22.92 -9.81 10.77
N ALA A 13 -21.73 -10.22 11.22
CA ALA A 13 -20.74 -9.29 11.73
C ALA A 13 -20.28 -8.25 10.70
N CYS A 14 -20.25 -8.62 9.43
CA CYS A 14 -19.81 -7.77 8.34
C CYS A 14 -20.94 -7.04 7.60
N ASP A 15 -22.18 -7.04 8.12
CA ASP A 15 -23.25 -6.24 7.55
C ASP A 15 -22.90 -4.74 7.63
N TYR A 16 -22.71 -4.12 6.46
CA TYR A 16 -22.33 -2.71 6.36
C TYR A 16 -23.38 -1.78 7.01
N SER A 17 -24.65 -2.19 7.03
CA SER A 17 -25.72 -1.39 7.63
C SER A 17 -25.59 -1.26 9.14
N GLU A 18 -24.92 -2.22 9.79
CA GLU A 18 -24.62 -2.19 11.22
C GLU A 18 -23.25 -1.58 11.52
N VAL A 19 -22.25 -1.87 10.67
CA VAL A 19 -20.85 -1.48 10.87
C VAL A 19 -20.61 -0.01 10.52
N LEU A 20 -21.07 0.43 9.34
CA LEU A 20 -20.79 1.77 8.82
C LEU A 20 -21.28 2.91 9.73
N PRO A 21 -22.51 2.91 10.30
CA PRO A 21 -22.93 4.00 11.18
C PRO A 21 -22.08 4.08 12.46
N GLN A 22 -21.65 2.95 13.01
CA GLN A 22 -20.78 2.92 14.19
C GLN A 22 -19.36 3.40 13.86
N LEU A 23 -18.84 3.00 12.70
CA LEU A 23 -17.56 3.45 12.18
C LEU A 23 -17.56 4.97 12.00
N LEU A 24 -18.56 5.53 11.29
CA LEU A 24 -18.66 6.97 11.06
C LEU A 24 -18.83 7.75 12.38
N LYS A 25 -19.65 7.26 13.30
CA LYS A 25 -19.79 7.85 14.65
C LYS A 25 -18.46 7.86 15.42
N GLN A 26 -17.70 6.76 15.35
CA GLN A 26 -16.39 6.67 16.01
C GLN A 26 -15.36 7.63 15.40
N ILE A 27 -15.35 7.76 14.08
CA ILE A 27 -14.46 8.70 13.38
C ILE A 27 -14.83 10.14 13.74
N GLY A 28 -16.12 10.42 13.91
CA GLY A 28 -16.65 11.76 14.14
C GLY A 28 -16.71 12.57 12.85
N SER A 29 -16.53 13.88 12.96
CA SER A 29 -16.76 14.79 11.83
C SER A 29 -15.71 14.71 10.72
N LYS A 30 -14.52 14.15 10.98
CA LYS A 30 -13.40 14.17 10.04
C LYS A 30 -12.39 13.05 10.25
N ALA A 31 -11.99 12.38 9.17
CA ALA A 31 -10.82 11.52 9.07
C ALA A 31 -9.74 12.13 8.17
N ILE A 32 -8.48 11.92 8.54
CA ILE A 32 -7.32 12.15 7.66
C ILE A 32 -6.78 10.77 7.31
N ILE A 33 -6.69 10.49 6.01
CA ILE A 33 -6.16 9.23 5.48
C ILE A 33 -4.70 9.45 5.11
N TYR A 34 -3.82 8.52 5.51
CA TYR A 34 -2.37 8.63 5.34
C TYR A 34 -1.78 7.72 4.25
N PRO A 35 -2.24 6.47 4.05
CA PRO A 35 -1.77 5.68 2.91
C PRO A 35 -2.18 6.32 1.58
N SER A 36 -1.33 6.23 0.55
CA SER A 36 -1.61 6.81 -0.77
C SER A 36 -2.79 6.15 -1.50
N GLU A 37 -3.25 4.99 -1.04
CA GLU A 37 -4.35 4.21 -1.64
C GLU A 37 -5.73 4.42 -1.01
N ASN A 38 -5.86 5.43 -0.16
CA ASN A 38 -7.17 5.93 0.30
C ASN A 38 -7.96 4.97 1.20
N TYR A 39 -7.28 4.01 1.82
CA TYR A 39 -7.88 3.08 2.79
C TYR A 39 -8.05 3.70 4.17
N TYR A 40 -9.22 3.50 4.77
CA TYR A 40 -9.44 3.62 6.21
C TYR A 40 -9.70 2.23 6.77
N TYR A 41 -8.74 1.70 7.54
CA TYR A 41 -8.86 0.39 8.17
C TYR A 41 -9.65 0.46 9.48
N PHE A 42 -10.40 -0.59 9.76
CA PHE A 42 -11.10 -0.76 11.03
C PHE A 42 -11.01 -2.21 11.51
N SER A 43 -11.17 -2.38 12.82
CA SER A 43 -11.31 -3.69 13.44
C SER A 43 -12.21 -3.62 14.68
N PHE A 44 -12.87 -4.75 14.95
CA PHE A 44 -13.77 -4.91 16.09
C PHE A 44 -13.97 -6.39 16.43
N ASN A 45 -14.38 -6.65 17.67
CA ASN A 45 -14.79 -7.98 18.08
C ASN A 45 -16.30 -8.13 17.89
N ARG A 46 -16.76 -9.32 17.46
CA ARG A 46 -18.18 -9.70 17.45
C ARG A 46 -18.33 -11.22 17.59
N GLY A 47 -19.16 -11.65 18.54
CA GLY A 47 -19.44 -13.07 18.74
C GLY A 47 -18.19 -13.91 19.05
N GLY A 48 -17.20 -13.33 19.75
CA GLY A 48 -15.93 -13.99 20.09
C GLY A 48 -14.88 -14.03 18.97
N SER A 49 -15.16 -13.43 17.81
CA SER A 49 -14.21 -13.31 16.70
C SER A 49 -13.77 -11.87 16.46
N LEU A 50 -12.52 -11.70 16.04
CA LEU A 50 -11.97 -10.43 15.58
C LEU A 50 -12.26 -10.26 14.09
N PHE A 51 -12.95 -9.19 13.75
CA PHE A 51 -13.20 -8.76 12.38
C PHE A 51 -12.30 -7.57 12.06
N SER A 52 -11.80 -7.58 10.83
CA SER A 52 -10.98 -6.52 10.26
C SER A 52 -11.57 -6.13 8.91
N GLY A 53 -11.26 -4.92 8.45
CA GLY A 53 -11.81 -4.43 7.21
C GLY A 53 -11.29 -3.07 6.86
N SER A 54 -11.78 -2.57 5.74
CA SER A 54 -11.47 -1.23 5.28
C SER A 54 -12.65 -0.62 4.54
N ILE A 55 -12.69 0.69 4.55
CA ILE A 55 -13.41 1.45 3.54
C ILE A 55 -12.40 2.18 2.67
N ARG A 56 -12.64 2.24 1.36
CA ARG A 56 -11.73 2.87 0.40
C ARG A 56 -12.48 3.80 -0.54
N LEU A 57 -11.90 4.99 -0.73
CA LEU A 57 -12.32 5.93 -1.76
C LEU A 57 -11.39 5.81 -2.97
N SER A 58 -11.59 4.77 -3.78
CA SER A 58 -10.76 4.51 -4.96
C SER A 58 -10.80 5.67 -5.96
N SER A 59 -9.71 5.87 -6.68
CA SER A 59 -9.50 6.99 -7.60
C SER A 59 -10.43 7.05 -8.79
N ASP A 60 -10.88 5.89 -9.23
CA ASP A 60 -11.80 5.70 -10.34
C ASP A 60 -13.28 5.79 -9.95
N ARG A 61 -13.65 5.51 -8.68
CA ARG A 61 -15.06 5.41 -8.25
C ARG A 61 -15.52 6.45 -7.22
N ARG A 62 -14.61 7.05 -6.45
CA ARG A 62 -14.99 8.06 -5.44
C ARG A 62 -15.74 9.28 -6.01
N ASN A 63 -15.49 9.62 -7.28
CA ASN A 63 -16.14 10.73 -7.97
C ASN A 63 -17.53 10.35 -8.53
N THR A 64 -17.81 9.07 -8.72
CA THR A 64 -19.13 8.54 -9.13
C THR A 64 -20.03 8.25 -7.94
N GLY A 65 -19.56 8.49 -6.71
CA GLY A 65 -20.35 8.40 -5.49
C GLY A 65 -20.27 7.05 -4.80
N GLU A 66 -19.26 6.25 -5.10
CA GLU A 66 -19.11 4.89 -4.58
C GLU A 66 -18.08 4.84 -3.44
N LEU A 67 -18.32 3.92 -2.50
CA LEU A 67 -17.44 3.58 -1.39
C LEU A 67 -17.17 2.08 -1.40
N ASP A 68 -15.90 1.70 -1.51
CA ASP A 68 -15.57 0.28 -1.35
C ASP A 68 -15.64 -0.06 0.13
N TYR A 69 -16.33 -1.15 0.46
CA TYR A 69 -16.41 -1.70 1.80
C TYR A 69 -15.93 -3.14 1.77
N VAL A 70 -14.95 -3.45 2.62
CA VAL A 70 -14.45 -4.80 2.84
C VAL A 70 -14.49 -5.07 4.34
N CYS A 71 -15.05 -6.20 4.73
CA CYS A 71 -15.00 -6.72 6.08
C CYS A 71 -14.79 -8.22 6.04
N TYR A 72 -13.90 -8.72 6.89
CA TYR A 72 -13.57 -10.12 6.99
C TYR A 72 -13.25 -10.53 8.42
N GLU A 73 -13.50 -11.78 8.74
CA GLU A 73 -12.97 -12.39 9.95
C GLU A 73 -11.46 -12.52 9.82
N THR A 74 -10.74 -12.03 10.83
CA THR A 74 -9.27 -11.96 10.79
C THR A 74 -8.68 -13.37 10.69
N ASN A 75 -7.70 -13.53 9.80
CA ASN A 75 -7.10 -14.82 9.50
C ASN A 75 -6.53 -15.49 10.76
N ARG A 76 -6.63 -16.82 10.82
CA ARG A 76 -6.08 -17.67 11.87
C ARG A 76 -5.39 -18.85 11.20
N SER A 77 -4.14 -19.10 11.55
CA SER A 77 -3.30 -20.12 10.90
C SER A 77 -3.87 -21.55 10.96
N TRP A 78 -4.79 -21.83 11.88
CA TRP A 78 -5.45 -23.14 12.04
C TRP A 78 -6.85 -23.22 11.39
N VAL A 79 -7.33 -22.16 10.73
CA VAL A 79 -8.63 -22.13 10.05
C VAL A 79 -8.42 -22.31 8.56
N HIS A 80 -9.24 -23.14 7.91
CA HIS A 80 -9.13 -23.38 6.47
C HIS A 80 -9.48 -22.10 5.69
N ARG A 81 -8.63 -21.73 4.73
CA ARG A 81 -8.88 -20.58 3.85
C ARG A 81 -10.18 -20.77 3.08
N GLY A 82 -11.00 -19.72 3.01
CA GLY A 82 -12.34 -19.75 2.41
C GLY A 82 -13.46 -20.15 3.37
N SER A 83 -13.16 -20.45 4.64
CA SER A 83 -14.19 -20.69 5.66
C SER A 83 -14.50 -19.46 6.52
N GLU A 84 -13.72 -18.40 6.35
CA GLU A 84 -13.90 -17.10 6.98
C GLU A 84 -15.13 -16.36 6.44
N ILE A 85 -15.77 -15.58 7.31
CA ILE A 85 -16.76 -14.61 6.87
C ILE A 85 -16.02 -13.49 6.14
N ARG A 86 -16.41 -13.22 4.89
CA ARG A 86 -15.90 -12.10 4.09
C ARG A 86 -17.03 -11.45 3.32
N VAL A 87 -17.11 -10.13 3.40
CA VAL A 87 -18.02 -9.29 2.64
C VAL A 87 -17.19 -8.23 1.93
N GLN A 88 -17.39 -8.13 0.61
CA GLN A 88 -16.86 -7.06 -0.21
C GLN A 88 -18.01 -6.47 -1.01
N LYS A 89 -18.17 -5.15 -0.99
CA LYS A 89 -19.24 -4.46 -1.68
C LYS A 89 -18.83 -3.05 -2.09
N HIS A 90 -19.24 -2.64 -3.29
CA HIS A 90 -19.22 -1.25 -3.71
C HIS A 90 -20.54 -0.61 -3.27
N LEU A 91 -20.49 0.20 -2.21
CA LEU A 91 -21.66 0.86 -1.66
C LEU A 91 -21.96 2.13 -2.44
N THR A 92 -23.24 2.32 -2.77
CA THR A 92 -23.73 3.43 -3.57
C THR A 92 -24.94 4.10 -2.91
N SER A 93 -25.55 5.07 -3.59
CA SER A 93 -26.82 5.66 -3.14
C SER A 93 -27.96 4.65 -3.04
N ALA A 94 -27.92 3.55 -3.81
CA ALA A 94 -28.90 2.47 -3.71
C ALA A 94 -28.81 1.73 -2.36
N ASP A 95 -27.65 1.78 -1.71
CA ASP A 95 -27.39 1.21 -0.40
C ASP A 95 -27.61 2.22 0.75
N GLY A 96 -28.11 3.42 0.43
CA GLY A 96 -28.26 4.52 1.39
C GLY A 96 -26.96 5.26 1.71
N VAL A 97 -25.85 4.94 1.03
CA VAL A 97 -24.55 5.61 1.20
C VAL A 97 -24.43 6.76 0.22
N SER A 98 -24.08 7.95 0.72
CA SER A 98 -23.77 9.11 -0.11
C SER A 98 -22.29 9.46 0.01
N VAL A 99 -21.57 9.40 -1.11
CA VAL A 99 -20.21 9.93 -1.23
C VAL A 99 -20.26 11.18 -2.11
N LYS A 100 -19.85 12.32 -1.57
CA LYS A 100 -19.85 13.61 -2.30
C LYS A 100 -18.48 14.27 -2.21
N LYS A 101 -17.91 14.61 -3.36
CA LYS A 101 -16.70 15.43 -3.43
C LYS A 101 -16.99 16.83 -2.88
N VAL A 102 -16.21 17.26 -1.89
CA VAL A 102 -16.29 18.60 -1.28
C VAL A 102 -15.21 19.51 -1.87
N SER A 103 -14.00 18.98 -2.04
CA SER A 103 -12.88 19.65 -2.71
C SER A 103 -11.92 18.60 -3.29
N ALA A 104 -10.78 19.02 -3.84
CA ALA A 104 -9.72 18.10 -4.24
C ALA A 104 -9.35 17.17 -3.07
N LEU A 105 -9.41 15.85 -3.31
CA LEU A 105 -9.09 14.79 -2.34
C LEU A 105 -9.82 14.92 -0.99
N THR A 106 -11.01 15.54 -0.98
CA THR A 106 -11.86 15.61 0.22
C THR A 106 -13.29 15.24 -0.13
N TYR A 107 -13.83 14.24 0.57
CA TYR A 107 -15.13 13.66 0.30
C TYR A 107 -15.96 13.61 1.59
N ARG A 108 -17.24 13.92 1.49
CA ARG A 108 -18.22 13.68 2.55
C ARG A 108 -18.83 12.31 2.33
N ILE A 109 -18.70 11.43 3.31
CA ILE A 109 -19.43 10.17 3.38
C ILE A 109 -20.60 10.37 4.34
N LYS A 110 -21.81 9.97 3.92
CA LYS A 110 -23.02 10.01 4.75
C LYS A 110 -23.76 8.69 4.68
N TYR A 111 -24.18 8.18 5.83
CA TYR A 111 -25.04 7.00 5.98
C TYR A 111 -25.89 7.16 7.24
N ASP A 112 -27.19 6.82 7.16
CA ASP A 112 -28.11 6.87 8.30
C ASP A 112 -28.05 8.19 9.11
N GLY A 113 -28.06 9.32 8.40
CA GLY A 113 -28.00 10.66 9.01
C GLY A 113 -26.62 11.07 9.58
N ILE A 114 -25.66 10.15 9.69
CA ILE A 114 -24.31 10.40 10.19
C ILE A 114 -23.41 10.79 9.01
N GLU A 115 -22.59 11.82 9.18
CA GLU A 115 -21.65 12.25 8.16
C GLU A 115 -20.23 12.47 8.70
N THR A 116 -19.27 12.17 7.84
CA THR A 116 -17.84 12.32 8.11
C THR A 116 -17.13 12.84 6.86
N LEU A 117 -16.22 13.81 7.05
CA LEU A 117 -15.33 14.27 5.99
C LEU A 117 -14.06 13.42 5.94
N PHE A 118 -13.80 12.79 4.80
CA PHE A 118 -12.57 12.06 4.52
C PHE A 118 -11.64 12.95 3.73
N LYS A 119 -10.49 13.31 4.32
CA LYS A 119 -9.40 13.99 3.63
C LYS A 119 -8.37 12.94 3.22
N LEU A 120 -8.28 12.68 1.93
CA LEU A 120 -7.37 11.69 1.35
C LEU A 120 -5.93 12.22 1.35
N HIS A 121 -4.98 11.29 1.39
CA HIS A 121 -3.57 11.63 1.42
C HIS A 121 -3.15 12.25 0.09
N LYS A 122 -2.43 13.37 0.15
CA LYS A 122 -1.82 14.00 -1.02
C LYS A 122 -0.33 14.18 -0.76
N LEU A 123 0.49 13.51 -1.56
CA LEU A 123 1.92 13.76 -1.62
C LEU A 123 2.20 14.80 -2.70
N ASP A 124 3.18 15.67 -2.43
CA ASP A 124 3.75 16.49 -3.49
C ASP A 124 4.56 15.58 -4.40
N GLN A 125 4.14 15.39 -5.64
CA GLN A 125 4.80 14.49 -6.59
C GLN A 125 6.15 15.01 -7.09
N LYS A 126 6.54 16.25 -6.72
CA LYS A 126 7.87 16.78 -7.00
C LYS A 126 8.96 15.96 -6.31
N SER A 127 10.04 15.65 -7.04
CA SER A 127 11.24 15.03 -6.48
C SER A 127 11.80 15.87 -5.31
N PRO A 128 12.16 15.23 -4.18
CA PRO A 128 12.97 15.89 -3.17
C PRO A 128 14.25 16.46 -3.78
N ALA A 129 14.72 17.62 -3.30
CA ALA A 129 15.87 18.33 -3.87
C ALA A 129 17.16 17.47 -3.91
N ASP A 130 17.31 16.56 -2.95
CA ASP A 130 18.48 15.70 -2.82
C ASP A 130 18.36 14.37 -3.58
N THR A 131 17.24 14.12 -4.27
CA THR A 131 17.05 12.90 -5.05
C THR A 131 17.78 13.01 -6.39
N ILE A 132 18.90 12.29 -6.51
CA ILE A 132 19.67 12.19 -7.75
C ILE A 132 19.24 10.94 -8.51
N LEU A 133 18.57 11.15 -9.65
CA LEU A 133 18.22 10.10 -10.60
C LEU A 133 19.44 9.68 -11.43
N LEU A 134 19.54 8.38 -11.72
CA LEU A 134 20.48 7.83 -12.70
C LEU A 134 19.96 8.05 -14.13
N GLN A 135 20.84 7.89 -15.11
CA GLN A 135 20.55 8.18 -16.52
C GLN A 135 19.29 7.48 -17.07
N ASP A 136 19.03 6.24 -16.64
CA ASP A 136 17.91 5.41 -17.10
C ASP A 136 16.70 5.46 -16.14
N GLU A 137 16.72 6.33 -15.14
CA GLU A 137 15.66 6.43 -14.12
C GLU A 137 14.63 7.50 -14.44
N ILE A 138 13.37 7.13 -14.25
CA ILE A 138 12.23 8.03 -14.30
C ILE A 138 11.49 7.90 -12.98
N GLN A 139 11.39 9.01 -12.25
CA GLN A 139 10.48 9.08 -11.10
C GLN A 139 9.04 9.06 -11.62
N LEU A 140 8.27 8.06 -11.21
CA LEU A 140 6.85 7.98 -11.52
C LEU A 140 6.01 8.72 -10.49
N GLY A 141 6.27 8.49 -9.22
CA GLY A 141 5.54 9.14 -8.15
C GLY A 141 6.08 8.81 -6.79
N ARG A 142 5.61 9.56 -5.81
CA ARG A 142 5.85 9.39 -4.38
C ARG A 142 4.64 8.68 -3.78
N THR A 143 4.94 7.79 -2.85
CA THR A 143 4.00 6.93 -2.14
C THR A 143 4.30 6.99 -0.65
N GLN A 144 3.29 6.69 0.17
CA GLN A 144 3.46 6.43 1.60
C GLN A 144 2.61 5.21 1.97
N ASP A 145 3.26 4.22 2.60
CA ASP A 145 2.60 3.01 3.09
C ASP A 145 2.03 3.21 4.52
N GLU A 146 1.32 2.21 5.03
CA GLU A 146 0.72 2.19 6.38
C GLU A 146 1.78 2.20 7.47
N SER A 147 3.00 1.73 7.16
CA SER A 147 4.13 1.87 8.07
C SER A 147 4.50 3.34 8.29
N GLY A 148 4.07 4.26 7.42
CA GLY A 148 4.48 5.66 7.41
C GLY A 148 5.85 5.88 6.76
N ALA A 149 6.43 4.83 6.17
CA ALA A 149 7.56 4.98 5.27
C ALA A 149 7.04 5.56 3.95
N ALA A 150 7.77 6.54 3.43
CA ALA A 150 7.50 7.11 2.12
C ALA A 150 8.55 6.66 1.13
N PHE A 151 8.13 6.47 -0.11
CA PHE A 151 9.01 6.01 -1.18
C PHE A 151 8.84 6.86 -2.42
N ILE A 152 9.89 6.90 -3.22
CA ILE A 152 9.87 7.34 -4.60
C ILE A 152 9.85 6.08 -5.45
N LEU A 153 8.77 5.87 -6.20
CA LEU A 153 8.66 4.81 -7.19
C LEU A 153 9.40 5.23 -8.45
N ILE A 154 10.40 4.44 -8.81
CA ILE A 154 11.23 4.64 -9.98
C ILE A 154 10.85 3.58 -11.02
N TYR A 155 10.73 4.00 -12.27
CA TYR A 155 10.85 3.12 -13.43
C TYR A 155 12.26 3.26 -14.01
N ASN A 156 12.91 2.14 -14.30
CA ASN A 156 14.20 2.12 -14.97
C ASN A 156 14.05 1.57 -16.40
N SER A 157 14.39 2.37 -17.40
CA SER A 157 14.22 1.99 -18.81
C SER A 157 15.18 0.91 -19.29
N LYS A 158 16.33 0.74 -18.62
CA LYS A 158 17.32 -0.28 -18.97
C LYS A 158 16.98 -1.65 -18.38
N LEU A 159 16.47 -1.69 -17.14
CA LEU A 159 15.90 -2.91 -16.56
C LEU A 159 14.54 -3.25 -17.15
N ASN A 160 13.84 -2.24 -17.66
CA ASN A 160 12.42 -2.30 -17.96
C ASN A 160 11.62 -2.78 -16.74
N ASP A 161 11.85 -2.13 -15.60
CA ASP A 161 11.30 -2.54 -14.31
C ASP A 161 11.19 -1.38 -13.31
N PHE A 162 10.64 -1.64 -12.14
CA PHE A 162 10.43 -0.69 -11.06
C PHE A 162 11.31 -0.98 -9.85
N TYR A 163 11.50 0.03 -8.99
CA TYR A 163 11.97 -0.13 -7.62
C TYR A 163 11.64 1.09 -6.77
N PHE A 164 11.74 0.91 -5.46
CA PHE A 164 11.45 1.95 -4.47
C PHE A 164 12.74 2.53 -3.89
N ILE A 165 12.85 3.85 -3.88
CA ILE A 165 13.85 4.58 -3.09
C ILE A 165 13.16 5.15 -1.84
N LEU A 166 13.75 4.97 -0.65
CA LEU A 166 13.25 5.59 0.57
C LEU A 166 13.28 7.12 0.46
N ASP A 167 12.12 7.74 0.67
CA ASP A 167 11.95 9.18 0.73
C ASP A 167 12.05 9.68 2.18
N ARG A 168 13.25 10.13 2.55
CA ARG A 168 13.53 10.60 3.91
C ARG A 168 12.99 11.99 4.23
N SER A 169 12.42 12.71 3.26
CA SER A 169 11.90 14.06 3.47
C SER A 169 10.54 14.09 4.16
N VAL A 170 9.76 13.02 4.03
CA VAL A 170 8.40 12.91 4.58
C VAL A 170 8.14 11.59 5.32
N SER A 171 9.06 10.63 5.27
CA SER A 171 8.97 9.41 6.08
C SER A 171 8.94 9.71 7.57
N VAL A 172 8.16 8.93 8.32
CA VAL A 172 8.26 8.91 9.78
C VAL A 172 9.70 8.55 10.17
N PRO A 173 10.35 9.31 11.08
CA PRO A 173 11.72 9.02 11.47
C PRO A 173 11.90 7.58 11.95
N ASP A 174 12.94 6.92 11.44
CA ASP A 174 13.33 5.57 11.86
C ASP A 174 14.85 5.47 12.04
N VAL A 175 15.27 4.53 12.87
CA VAL A 175 16.66 4.18 13.10
C VAL A 175 17.06 3.10 12.09
N LEU A 176 18.00 3.43 11.21
CA LEU A 176 18.59 2.47 10.28
C LEU A 176 19.81 1.80 10.93
N ILE A 177 19.72 0.49 11.15
CA ILE A 177 20.79 -0.33 11.72
C ILE A 177 21.67 -0.81 10.57
N LYS A 178 22.97 -0.54 10.65
CA LYS A 178 23.95 -1.03 9.66
C LYS A 178 24.23 -2.51 9.92
N LEU A 179 23.95 -3.36 8.94
CA LEU A 179 24.23 -4.80 9.00
C LEU A 179 25.55 -5.14 8.29
N ALA A 180 25.84 -4.45 7.19
CA ALA A 180 27.02 -4.65 6.36
C ALA A 180 27.42 -3.32 5.67
N PRO A 181 28.50 -3.24 4.87
CA PRO A 181 28.91 -2.00 4.23
C PRO A 181 27.82 -1.30 3.41
N ASN A 182 27.04 -2.07 2.66
CA ASN A 182 25.98 -1.60 1.76
C ASN A 182 24.58 -1.98 2.24
N THR A 183 24.44 -2.71 3.35
CA THR A 183 23.14 -3.14 3.86
C THR A 183 22.76 -2.42 5.15
N VAL A 184 21.56 -1.82 5.16
CA VAL A 184 20.92 -1.31 6.38
C VAL A 184 19.51 -1.88 6.52
N ILE A 185 19.05 -2.02 7.76
CA ILE A 185 17.69 -2.45 8.09
C ILE A 185 16.99 -1.40 8.94
N SER A 186 15.71 -1.16 8.66
CA SER A 186 14.84 -0.34 9.48
C SER A 186 14.55 -1.04 10.81
N ARG A 187 14.85 -0.39 11.94
CA ARG A 187 14.56 -0.97 13.26
C ARG A 187 13.06 -1.19 13.48
N ARG A 188 12.21 -0.31 12.96
CA ARG A 188 10.77 -0.33 13.19
C ARG A 188 10.02 -1.27 12.25
N THR A 189 10.36 -1.25 10.96
CA THR A 189 9.60 -1.97 9.92
C THR A 189 10.27 -3.26 9.45
N GLY A 190 11.55 -3.47 9.76
CA GLY A 190 12.32 -4.57 9.17
C GLY A 190 12.65 -4.38 7.68
N PHE A 191 12.25 -3.27 7.05
CA PHE A 191 12.61 -3.01 5.65
C PHE A 191 14.13 -2.95 5.48
N VAL A 192 14.63 -3.66 4.48
CA VAL A 192 16.06 -3.75 4.19
C VAL A 192 16.37 -2.93 2.95
N TYR A 193 17.36 -2.06 3.11
CA TYR A 193 17.80 -1.17 2.06
C TYR A 193 19.22 -1.48 1.63
N TYR A 194 19.43 -1.51 0.32
CA TYR A 194 20.75 -1.31 -0.26
C TYR A 194 21.07 0.19 -0.18
N LYS A 195 22.08 0.52 0.64
CA LYS A 195 22.60 1.87 0.83
C LYS A 195 23.71 2.13 -0.19
N LYS A 196 23.42 2.96 -1.18
CA LYS A 196 24.40 3.42 -2.16
C LYS A 196 25.26 4.54 -1.56
N PRO A 197 26.58 4.35 -1.36
CA PRO A 197 27.42 5.33 -0.67
C PRO A 197 27.58 6.66 -1.43
N GLU A 198 27.64 6.63 -2.77
CA GLU A 198 28.03 7.80 -3.58
C GLU A 198 26.98 8.91 -3.60
N ASN A 199 25.71 8.58 -3.37
CA ASN A 199 24.61 9.54 -3.37
C ASN A 199 23.61 9.33 -2.21
N ASN A 200 24.02 8.56 -1.20
CA ASN A 200 23.25 8.31 0.03
C ASN A 200 21.80 7.84 -0.23
N ARG A 201 21.60 7.05 -1.28
CA ARG A 201 20.30 6.46 -1.63
C ARG A 201 20.08 5.15 -0.89
N TYR A 202 18.83 4.91 -0.55
CA TYR A 202 18.38 3.70 0.14
C TYR A 202 17.32 3.05 -0.73
N ILE A 203 17.70 2.00 -1.46
CA ILE A 203 16.81 1.26 -2.36
C ILE A 203 16.23 0.10 -1.58
N LEU A 204 14.91 -0.02 -1.52
CA LEU A 204 14.25 -1.15 -0.86
C LEU A 204 14.55 -2.43 -1.66
N VAL A 205 15.17 -3.42 -1.01
CA VAL A 205 15.59 -4.67 -1.67
C VAL A 205 15.10 -5.91 -0.95
N ALA A 206 14.69 -5.80 0.32
CA ALA A 206 14.00 -6.90 0.99
C ALA A 206 12.98 -6.43 2.05
N VAL A 207 11.94 -7.25 2.21
CA VAL A 207 10.88 -7.11 3.23
C VAL A 207 10.74 -8.43 3.99
N ASN A 208 10.37 -8.36 5.26
CA ASN A 208 10.28 -9.54 6.11
C ASN A 208 9.11 -10.44 5.68
N ASN A 209 9.38 -11.72 5.42
CA ASN A 209 8.37 -12.66 4.94
C ASN A 209 7.23 -12.86 5.96
N GLN A 210 7.53 -12.88 7.25
CA GLN A 210 6.52 -13.07 8.29
C GLN A 210 5.52 -11.90 8.34
N GLU A 211 5.99 -10.67 8.15
CA GLU A 211 5.12 -9.49 8.09
C GLU A 211 4.18 -9.56 6.87
N VAL A 212 4.69 -10.04 5.73
CA VAL A 212 3.89 -10.29 4.50
C VAL A 212 2.84 -11.39 4.72
N GLU A 213 3.21 -12.52 5.30
CA GLU A 213 2.27 -13.62 5.58
C GLU A 213 1.17 -13.21 6.56
N LEU A 214 1.50 -12.34 7.51
CA LEU A 214 0.56 -11.80 8.49
C LEU A 214 -0.22 -10.58 7.98
N ASN A 215 0.15 -10.02 6.82
CA ASN A 215 -0.45 -8.82 6.24
C ASN A 215 -0.50 -7.67 7.26
N THR A 216 0.63 -7.39 7.92
CA THR A 216 0.75 -6.32 8.89
C THR A 216 1.00 -4.97 8.20
N TYR A 217 1.13 -3.88 8.96
CA TYR A 217 1.56 -2.59 8.39
C TYR A 217 3.01 -2.58 7.87
N TYR A 218 3.75 -3.68 7.95
CA TYR A 218 5.17 -3.82 7.59
C TYR A 218 5.40 -4.86 6.48
N ASP A 219 4.36 -5.24 5.74
CA ASP A 219 4.40 -6.14 4.58
C ASP A 219 4.94 -5.49 3.29
N GLY A 220 5.17 -4.18 3.33
CA GLY A 220 5.87 -3.44 2.29
C GLY A 220 4.95 -2.58 1.43
N PRO A 221 5.51 -1.74 0.54
CA PRO A 221 4.75 -0.72 -0.18
C PRO A 221 4.03 -1.23 -1.45
N PHE A 222 3.89 -2.54 -1.64
CA PHE A 222 3.60 -3.16 -2.94
C PHE A 222 2.27 -2.75 -3.56
N ASP A 223 1.26 -2.54 -2.72
CA ASP A 223 -0.06 -2.02 -3.04
C ASP A 223 -0.31 -0.70 -2.29
N HIS A 224 0.74 0.13 -2.18
CA HIS A 224 0.64 1.52 -1.75
C HIS A 224 1.11 2.47 -2.83
N LEU A 225 0.59 2.34 -4.04
CA LEU A 225 1.04 3.10 -5.21
C LEU A 225 0.46 4.54 -5.22
N PRO A 226 0.95 5.46 -6.07
CA PRO A 226 0.47 6.85 -6.15
C PRO A 226 -0.91 6.96 -6.84
N GLU A 227 -1.90 6.23 -6.32
CA GLU A 227 -3.22 6.02 -6.94
C GLU A 227 -3.98 7.34 -7.20
N ASN A 228 -3.79 8.33 -6.33
CA ASN A 228 -4.41 9.64 -6.48
C ASN A 228 -3.93 10.42 -7.70
N ASP A 229 -2.75 10.07 -8.22
CA ASP A 229 -2.03 10.82 -9.25
C ASP A 229 -1.78 9.99 -10.52
N TYR A 230 -2.29 8.74 -10.61
CA TYR A 230 -2.06 7.83 -11.75
C TYR A 230 -2.25 8.47 -13.13
N MET A 231 -3.31 9.26 -13.29
CA MET A 231 -3.60 9.93 -14.55
C MET A 231 -2.66 11.10 -14.82
N GLU A 232 -2.27 11.86 -13.78
CA GLU A 232 -1.39 13.03 -13.89
C GLU A 232 0.05 12.61 -14.21
N ILE A 233 0.51 11.48 -13.65
CA ILE A 233 1.87 10.96 -13.82
C ILE A 233 1.99 9.93 -14.96
N GLU A 234 0.93 9.72 -15.74
CA GLU A 234 0.84 8.68 -16.77
C GLU A 234 1.27 7.28 -16.28
N PHE A 235 0.96 6.91 -15.04
CA PHE A 235 1.46 5.71 -14.37
C PHE A 235 1.38 4.44 -15.23
N TRP A 236 0.20 4.20 -15.81
CA TRP A 236 -0.08 3.01 -16.61
C TRP A 236 0.77 2.90 -17.88
N LYS A 237 1.24 4.01 -18.45
CA LYS A 237 2.16 4.00 -19.60
C LYS A 237 3.43 3.22 -19.31
N TYR A 238 3.94 3.32 -18.08
CA TYR A 238 5.15 2.64 -17.64
C TYR A 238 4.87 1.20 -17.23
N VAL A 239 3.76 0.97 -16.51
CA VAL A 239 3.28 -0.40 -16.22
C VAL A 239 3.18 -1.22 -17.49
N TYR A 240 2.63 -0.67 -18.56
CA TYR A 240 2.49 -1.37 -19.84
C TYR A 240 3.79 -1.61 -20.61
N LYS A 241 4.90 -0.97 -20.23
CA LYS A 241 6.22 -1.33 -20.77
C LYS A 241 6.76 -2.60 -20.13
N VAL A 242 6.48 -2.80 -18.84
CA VAL A 242 6.92 -3.97 -18.07
C VAL A 242 5.95 -5.14 -18.22
N TYR A 243 4.65 -4.86 -18.13
CA TYR A 243 3.56 -5.83 -18.16
C TYR A 243 2.56 -5.47 -19.27
N PRO A 244 2.90 -5.71 -20.55
CA PRO A 244 2.05 -5.33 -21.69
C PRO A 244 0.67 -6.02 -21.68
N ASP A 245 0.58 -7.22 -21.10
CA ASP A 245 -0.64 -8.03 -21.04
C ASP A 245 -1.71 -7.47 -20.10
N LEU A 246 -1.35 -6.50 -19.24
CA LEU A 246 -2.31 -5.83 -18.36
C LEU A 246 -3.20 -4.82 -19.09
N LYS A 247 -2.90 -4.47 -20.34
CA LYS A 247 -3.71 -3.52 -21.10
C LYS A 247 -5.16 -3.98 -21.20
N GLY A 248 -6.05 -3.16 -20.64
CA GLY A 248 -7.49 -3.45 -20.64
C GLY A 248 -7.94 -4.45 -19.58
N GLN A 249 -7.07 -4.95 -18.70
CA GLN A 249 -7.39 -5.94 -17.66
C GLN A 249 -7.72 -5.32 -16.30
N HIS A 250 -7.65 -4.00 -16.17
CA HIS A 250 -7.92 -3.28 -14.92
C HIS A 250 -8.77 -2.02 -15.16
N THR A 251 -9.31 -1.46 -14.09
CA THR A 251 -9.94 -0.13 -14.09
C THR A 251 -8.87 0.97 -14.10
N PRO A 252 -9.21 2.23 -14.43
CA PRO A 252 -8.24 3.33 -14.36
C PRO A 252 -7.58 3.50 -12.98
N GLY A 253 -8.27 3.09 -11.91
CA GLY A 253 -7.75 3.10 -10.53
C GLY A 253 -6.90 1.88 -10.17
N GLY A 254 -6.71 0.94 -11.10
CA GLY A 254 -5.86 -0.24 -10.92
C GLY A 254 -6.55 -1.47 -10.38
N THR A 255 -7.87 -1.48 -10.23
CA THR A 255 -8.60 -2.69 -9.82
C THR A 255 -8.63 -3.70 -10.98
N MET A 256 -8.08 -4.88 -10.76
CA MET A 256 -8.05 -6.00 -11.71
C MET A 256 -9.45 -6.55 -11.95
N LYS A 257 -9.82 -6.78 -13.21
CA LYS A 257 -11.20 -7.18 -13.59
C LYS A 257 -11.55 -8.61 -13.23
N ASP A 258 -10.57 -9.50 -13.18
CA ASP A 258 -10.74 -10.93 -12.93
C ASP A 258 -10.90 -11.27 -11.45
N SER A 259 -10.18 -10.54 -10.60
CA SER A 259 -10.01 -10.82 -9.18
C SER A 259 -10.61 -9.74 -8.29
N GLY A 260 -10.83 -8.53 -8.81
CA GLY A 260 -11.19 -7.36 -8.01
C GLY A 260 -10.06 -6.88 -7.09
N MET A 261 -8.87 -7.45 -7.20
CA MET A 261 -7.68 -7.05 -6.44
C MET A 261 -7.11 -5.74 -6.99
N ILE A 262 -6.42 -4.99 -6.15
CA ILE A 262 -5.67 -3.82 -6.62
C ILE A 262 -4.36 -4.28 -7.28
N PHE A 263 -3.94 -3.59 -8.32
CA PHE A 263 -2.65 -3.80 -8.94
C PHE A 263 -1.53 -3.52 -7.94
N SER A 264 -0.51 -4.39 -7.92
CA SER A 264 0.63 -4.30 -7.01
C SER A 264 1.94 -4.56 -7.74
N ILE A 265 3.03 -3.98 -7.24
CA ILE A 265 4.39 -4.22 -7.72
C ILE A 265 5.29 -4.60 -6.54
N VAL A 266 6.00 -5.73 -6.64
CA VAL A 266 6.87 -6.25 -5.58
C VAL A 266 8.33 -6.31 -6.07
N PRO A 267 9.01 -5.16 -6.27
CA PRO A 267 10.39 -5.13 -6.75
C PRO A 267 11.39 -5.27 -5.59
N TYR A 268 11.22 -6.32 -4.79
CA TYR A 268 12.09 -6.66 -3.67
C TYR A 268 11.92 -8.13 -3.29
N ARG A 269 12.88 -8.68 -2.55
CA ARG A 269 12.81 -10.06 -2.06
C ARG A 269 12.14 -10.16 -0.71
N LEU A 270 11.63 -11.34 -0.39
CA LEU A 270 11.24 -11.69 0.96
C LEU A 270 12.43 -12.32 1.69
N TYR A 271 12.60 -11.99 2.98
CA TYR A 271 13.62 -12.59 3.82
C TYR A 271 12.99 -13.11 5.13
N ASP A 272 13.44 -14.28 5.58
CA ASP A 272 12.98 -14.85 6.85
C ASP A 272 13.87 -14.44 8.03
N GLN A 273 15.19 -14.38 7.81
CA GLN A 273 16.20 -14.14 8.84
C GLN A 273 17.25 -13.15 8.34
N VAL A 274 17.81 -12.34 9.24
CA VAL A 274 18.77 -11.27 8.91
C VAL A 274 20.05 -11.83 8.27
N GLU A 275 20.45 -13.03 8.67
CA GLU A 275 21.62 -13.75 8.15
C GLU A 275 21.49 -14.09 6.66
N SER A 276 20.26 -14.16 6.13
CA SER A 276 20.00 -14.42 4.71
C SER A 276 20.29 -13.21 3.80
N LEU A 277 20.51 -12.02 4.37
CA LEU A 277 20.66 -10.76 3.62
C LEU A 277 22.04 -10.58 2.97
N ASN A 278 22.94 -11.56 3.08
CA ASN A 278 24.28 -11.49 2.48
C ASN A 278 24.27 -11.40 0.94
N PHE A 279 23.14 -11.75 0.29
CA PHE A 279 23.00 -11.59 -1.16
C PHE A 279 23.22 -10.15 -1.62
N ILE A 280 22.92 -9.14 -0.78
CA ILE A 280 23.10 -7.72 -1.11
C ILE A 280 24.59 -7.43 -1.32
N GLU A 281 25.45 -7.88 -0.41
CA GLU A 281 26.89 -7.68 -0.52
C GLU A 281 27.48 -8.52 -1.67
N THR A 282 26.96 -9.73 -1.89
CA THR A 282 27.33 -10.56 -3.05
C THR A 282 27.01 -9.85 -4.37
N CYS A 283 25.79 -9.32 -4.54
CA CYS A 283 25.39 -8.56 -5.72
C CYS A 283 26.26 -7.30 -5.89
N ALA A 284 26.48 -6.55 -4.81
CA ALA A 284 27.29 -5.33 -4.85
C ALA A 284 28.74 -5.59 -5.28
N LYS A 285 29.29 -6.76 -4.92
CA LYS A 285 30.65 -7.20 -5.28
C LYS A 285 30.74 -7.74 -6.71
N ASN A 286 29.76 -8.55 -7.12
CA ASN A 286 29.85 -9.31 -8.38
C ASN A 286 29.51 -8.47 -9.61
N TYR A 287 28.72 -7.40 -9.46
CA TYR A 287 28.26 -6.57 -10.56
C TYR A 287 28.88 -5.17 -10.51
N PRO A 288 29.69 -4.78 -11.52
CA PRO A 288 30.33 -3.47 -11.54
C PRO A 288 29.36 -2.34 -11.92
N VAL A 289 28.34 -2.64 -12.73
CA VAL A 289 27.35 -1.65 -13.16
C VAL A 289 26.24 -1.56 -12.13
N GLU A 290 25.91 -0.33 -11.71
CA GLU A 290 24.95 -0.11 -10.62
C GLU A 290 23.59 -0.76 -10.86
N ILE A 291 23.10 -0.69 -12.10
CA ILE A 291 21.79 -1.21 -12.44
C ILE A 291 21.75 -2.74 -12.42
N GLU A 292 22.87 -3.39 -12.71
CA GLU A 292 23.02 -4.85 -12.61
C GLU A 292 23.04 -5.29 -11.14
N LYS A 293 23.64 -4.49 -10.24
CA LYS A 293 23.56 -4.74 -8.79
C LYS A 293 22.12 -4.71 -8.29
N ILE A 294 21.36 -3.67 -8.68
CA ILE A 294 19.95 -3.51 -8.30
C ILE A 294 19.12 -4.68 -8.83
N SER A 295 19.29 -5.03 -10.11
CA SER A 295 18.63 -6.19 -10.72
C SER A 295 18.95 -7.48 -9.98
N CYS A 296 20.23 -7.71 -9.66
CA CYS A 296 20.65 -8.86 -8.87
C CYS A 296 19.93 -8.88 -7.53
N MET A 297 19.89 -7.77 -6.79
CA MET A 297 19.28 -7.69 -5.47
C MET A 297 17.77 -7.93 -5.49
N ILE A 298 17.07 -7.45 -6.51
CA ILE A 298 15.61 -7.58 -6.61
C ILE A 298 15.21 -8.97 -7.12
N TRP A 299 15.85 -9.46 -8.18
CA TRP A 299 15.34 -10.63 -8.92
C TRP A 299 16.10 -11.94 -8.69
N GLY A 300 17.37 -11.89 -8.32
CA GLY A 300 18.22 -13.10 -8.39
C GLY A 300 19.45 -12.86 -9.24
N GLU A 301 20.38 -13.82 -9.22
CA GLU A 301 21.32 -13.93 -10.34
C GLU A 301 20.50 -14.19 -11.61
N THR A 302 20.65 -13.30 -12.60
CA THR A 302 20.12 -13.45 -13.96
C THR A 302 21.08 -14.26 -14.82
#